data_AF-A0A969PX24-F1
#
_entry.id   AF-A0A969PX24-F1
#
_cell.length_a   1.000
_cell.length_b   1.000
_cell.length_c   1.000
_cell.angle_alpha   90.00
_cell.angle_beta   90.00
_cell.angle_gamma   90.00
#
_symmetry.space_group_name_H-M   'P 1'
#
loop_
_entity.id
_entity.type
_entity.pdbx_description
1 polymer ?
#
loop_
_entity_poly.entity_id
_entity_poly.type
_entity_poly.pdbx_seq_one_letter_code
_entity_poly.pdbx_strand_id
1 'polypeptide(L)'
;MPTAVNLSGKLQIQALDQALNEIVQRHEALRTSFKVVNGSPIQVISPNQSLPLLLVNLQHLPKIEQSAEVERRAIAFAQQPFDLTQSLLLRVTLLQLGEESHVLLVNMHHIVSDGWSMGIFIRELSALYEAFFWRKLSSTTITDTIC
;
A
#
# COMPACT_ATOMS: atom_id res chain seq x y z
N MET A 1 5.23 2.62 -11.66
CA MET A 1 5.97 3.56 -10.80
C MET A 1 6.33 2.85 -9.51
N PRO A 2 7.36 2.00 -9.52
CA PRO A 2 7.83 1.37 -8.30
C PRO A 2 8.52 2.41 -7.41
N THR A 3 8.27 2.34 -6.11
CA THR A 3 8.87 3.19 -5.08
C THR A 3 9.02 2.38 -3.79
N ALA A 4 10.13 2.58 -3.08
CA ALA A 4 10.36 2.00 -1.76
C ALA A 4 10.41 3.13 -0.73
N VAL A 5 9.67 2.98 0.36
CA VAL A 5 9.62 3.96 1.46
C VAL A 5 10.14 3.28 2.73
N ASN A 6 11.20 3.84 3.30
CA ASN A 6 11.71 3.39 4.59
C ASN A 6 10.82 3.95 5.70
N LEU A 7 10.30 3.07 6.55
CA LEU A 7 9.48 3.43 7.70
C LEU A 7 10.23 3.04 8.98
N SER A 8 10.44 4.02 9.85
CA SER A 8 11.16 3.85 11.11
C SER A 8 10.20 4.03 12.29
N GLY A 9 10.45 3.29 13.37
CA GLY A 9 9.61 3.27 14.56
C GLY A 9 8.54 2.18 14.53
N LYS A 10 7.80 2.05 15.63
CA LYS A 10 6.69 1.09 15.75
C LYS A 10 5.60 1.41 14.74
N LEU A 11 5.30 0.43 13.89
CA LEU A 11 4.31 0.57 12.84
C LEU A 11 3.01 -0.14 13.21
N GLN A 12 1.89 0.57 13.17
CA GLN A 12 0.59 -0.04 13.40
C GLN A 12 -0.01 -0.54 12.08
N ILE A 13 0.24 -1.81 11.77
CA ILE A 13 -0.08 -2.42 10.46
C ILE A 13 -1.56 -2.23 10.06
N GLN A 14 -2.50 -2.38 10.99
CA GLN A 14 -3.93 -2.20 10.68
C GLN A 14 -4.28 -0.74 10.33
N ALA A 15 -3.60 0.25 10.92
CA ALA A 15 -3.83 1.65 10.58
C ALA A 15 -3.27 1.96 9.18
N LEU A 16 -2.12 1.36 8.83
CA LEU A 16 -1.55 1.45 7.49
C LEU A 16 -2.47 0.81 6.44
N ASP A 17 -2.98 -0.39 6.71
CA ASP A 17 -3.92 -1.10 5.85
C ASP A 17 -5.21 -0.28 5.61
N GLN A 18 -5.79 0.29 6.68
CA GLN A 18 -6.96 1.16 6.58
C GLN A 18 -6.65 2.43 5.78
N ALA A 19 -5.52 3.09 6.04
CA ALA A 19 -5.12 4.28 5.30
C ALA A 19 -4.99 4.01 3.80
N LEU A 20 -4.34 2.91 3.42
CA LEU A 20 -4.18 2.52 2.03
C LEU A 20 -5.52 2.21 1.34
N ASN A 21 -6.42 1.50 2.03
CA ASN A 21 -7.74 1.19 1.49
C ASN A 21 -8.59 2.46 1.31
N GLU A 22 -8.55 3.42 2.25
CA GLU A 22 -9.26 4.70 2.08
C GLU A 22 -8.77 5.52 0.88
N ILE A 23 -7.45 5.52 0.62
CA ILE A 23 -6.90 6.18 -0.57
C ILE A 23 -7.49 5.53 -1.83
N VAL A 24 -7.52 4.20 -1.88
CA VAL A 24 -8.11 3.47 -3.02
C VAL A 24 -9.59 3.76 -3.18
N GLN A 25 -10.34 3.89 -2.08
CA GLN A 25 -11.75 4.27 -2.17
C GLN A 25 -11.92 5.71 -2.68
N ARG A 26 -11.12 6.66 -2.19
CA ARG A 26 -11.20 8.07 -2.56
C ARG A 26 -10.85 8.34 -4.03
N HIS A 27 -9.88 7.61 -4.58
CA HIS A 27 -9.33 7.89 -5.91
C HIS A 27 -9.84 6.88 -6.94
N GLU A 28 -10.83 7.28 -7.74
CA GLU A 28 -11.40 6.43 -8.80
C GLU A 28 -10.35 5.87 -9.76
N ALA A 29 -9.32 6.66 -10.07
CA ALA A 29 -8.21 6.25 -10.93
C ALA A 29 -7.54 4.95 -10.46
N LEU A 30 -7.43 4.72 -9.14
CA LEU A 30 -6.84 3.50 -8.59
C LEU A 30 -7.74 2.26 -8.74
N ARG A 31 -9.04 2.48 -8.96
CA ARG A 31 -10.08 1.47 -9.18
C ARG A 31 -10.49 1.33 -10.65
N THR A 32 -9.78 2.03 -11.55
CA THR A 32 -10.02 1.98 -12.98
C THR A 32 -9.32 0.79 -13.63
N SER A 33 -10.09 0.00 -14.38
CA SER A 33 -9.61 -1.04 -15.29
C SER A 33 -9.88 -0.63 -16.74
N PHE A 34 -9.12 -1.22 -17.67
CA PHE A 34 -9.18 -0.94 -19.09
C PHE A 34 -9.65 -2.21 -19.81
N LYS A 35 -10.83 -2.16 -20.42
CA LYS A 35 -11.44 -3.29 -21.12
C LYS A 35 -11.63 -2.95 -22.58
N VAL A 36 -11.69 -3.98 -23.43
CA VAL A 36 -12.05 -3.80 -24.84
C VAL A 36 -13.49 -4.26 -25.04
N VAL A 37 -14.36 -3.37 -25.51
CA VAL A 37 -15.75 -3.67 -25.86
C VAL A 37 -15.96 -3.26 -27.32
N ASN A 38 -16.42 -4.20 -28.14
CA ASN A 38 -16.60 -4.00 -29.59
C ASN A 38 -15.35 -3.42 -30.29
N GLY A 39 -14.16 -3.89 -29.89
CA GLY A 39 -12.88 -3.44 -30.47
C GLY A 39 -12.38 -2.07 -29.99
N SER A 40 -13.11 -1.39 -29.09
CA SER A 40 -12.69 -0.10 -28.53
C SER A 40 -12.31 -0.21 -27.05
N PRO A 41 -11.18 0.41 -26.62
CA PRO A 41 -10.81 0.45 -25.21
C PRO A 41 -11.76 1.38 -24.45
N ILE A 42 -12.25 0.91 -23.31
CA ILE A 42 -13.07 1.67 -22.37
C ILE A 42 -12.47 1.60 -20.97
N GLN A 43 -12.75 2.61 -20.17
CA GLN A 43 -12.42 2.65 -18.74
C GLN A 43 -13.62 2.17 -17.93
N VAL A 44 -13.38 1.30 -16.96
CA VAL A 44 -14.40 0.79 -16.04
C VAL A 44 -13.92 1.02 -14.61
N ILE A 45 -14.66 1.84 -13.89
CA ILE A 45 -14.39 2.18 -12.48
C ILE A 45 -15.15 1.19 -11.60
N SER A 46 -14.42 0.42 -10.79
CA SER A 46 -15.04 -0.51 -9.83
C SER A 46 -15.55 0.28 -8.62
N PRO A 47 -16.81 0.11 -8.16
CA PRO A 47 -17.38 0.94 -7.09
C PRO A 47 -16.68 0.75 -5.75
N ASN A 48 -16.27 -0.47 -5.42
CA ASN A 48 -15.51 -0.81 -4.23
C ASN A 48 -14.42 -1.81 -4.60
N GLN A 49 -13.20 -1.57 -4.13
CA GLN A 49 -12.10 -2.53 -4.27
C GLN A 49 -11.18 -2.43 -3.07
N SER A 50 -10.82 -3.57 -2.48
CA SER A 50 -9.88 -3.61 -1.35
C SER A 50 -8.47 -3.86 -1.87
N LEU A 51 -7.53 -3.06 -1.37
CA LEU A 51 -6.11 -3.22 -1.65
C LEU A 51 -5.50 -4.20 -0.64
N PRO A 52 -4.97 -5.35 -1.11
CA PRO A 52 -4.26 -6.25 -0.21
C PRO A 52 -2.91 -5.66 0.20
N LEU A 53 -2.68 -5.52 1.51
CA LEU A 53 -1.37 -5.25 2.09
C LEU A 53 -0.63 -6.55 2.38
N LEU A 54 0.31 -6.93 1.50
CA LEU A 54 1.13 -8.12 1.73
C LEU A 54 2.21 -7.83 2.76
N LEU A 55 2.31 -8.68 3.79
CA LEU A 55 3.37 -8.60 4.80
C LEU A 55 4.42 -9.69 4.56
N VAL A 56 5.68 -9.29 4.58
CA VAL A 56 6.84 -10.19 4.48
C VAL A 56 7.75 -9.94 5.67
N ASN A 57 7.86 -10.93 6.56
CA ASN A 57 8.76 -10.86 7.71
C ASN A 57 10.18 -11.29 7.32
N LEU A 58 11.14 -10.37 7.41
CA LEU A 58 12.56 -10.59 7.17
C LEU A 58 13.40 -10.56 8.46
N GLN A 59 12.77 -10.44 9.63
CA GLN A 59 13.44 -10.37 10.94
C GLN A 59 14.24 -11.64 11.27
N HIS A 60 13.89 -12.76 10.64
CA HIS A 60 14.60 -14.03 10.79
C HIS A 60 15.97 -14.04 10.10
N LEU A 61 16.23 -13.10 9.18
CA LEU A 61 17.50 -13.00 8.46
C LEU A 61 18.51 -12.14 9.23
N PRO A 62 19.82 -12.46 9.16
CA PRO A 62 20.88 -11.57 9.59
C PRO A 62 20.80 -10.20 8.91
N LYS A 63 21.16 -9.11 9.60
CA LYS A 63 21.09 -7.74 9.05
C LYS A 63 21.80 -7.57 7.71
N ILE A 64 22.93 -8.24 7.52
CA ILE A 64 23.69 -8.18 6.26
C ILE A 64 22.93 -8.81 5.09
N GLU A 65 22.13 -9.84 5.34
CA GLU A 65 21.32 -10.53 4.33
C GLU A 65 19.97 -9.83 4.09
N GLN A 66 19.44 -9.12 5.10
CA GLN A 66 18.19 -8.36 4.96
C GLN A 66 18.27 -7.33 3.83
N SER A 67 19.37 -6.59 3.71
CA SER A 67 19.54 -5.57 2.66
C SER A 67 19.49 -6.18 1.26
N ALA A 68 20.20 -7.29 1.04
CA ALA A 68 20.20 -8.00 -0.23
C ALA A 68 18.81 -8.57 -0.58
N GLU A 69 18.09 -9.09 0.43
CA GLU A 69 16.75 -9.62 0.24
C GLU A 69 15.71 -8.52 -0.04
N VAL A 70 15.84 -7.34 0.59
CA VAL A 70 15.02 -6.17 0.29
C VAL A 70 15.20 -5.75 -1.17
N GLU A 71 16.45 -5.63 -1.64
CA GLU A 71 16.74 -5.26 -3.02
C GLU A 71 16.17 -6.28 -4.01
N ARG A 72 16.42 -7.57 -3.78
CA ARG A 72 15.89 -8.66 -4.61
C ARG A 72 14.37 -8.61 -4.72
N ARG A 73 13.68 -8.39 -3.60
CA ARG A 73 12.22 -8.26 -3.56
C ARG A 73 11.72 -6.99 -4.23
N ALA A 74 12.38 -5.86 -4.04
CA ALA A 74 12.03 -4.60 -4.68
C ALA A 74 12.12 -4.71 -6.21
N ILE A 75 13.19 -5.35 -6.73
CA ILE A 75 13.35 -5.62 -8.16
C ILE A 75 12.22 -6.51 -8.68
N ALA A 76 11.96 -7.65 -8.02
CA ALA A 76 10.89 -8.55 -8.43
C ALA A 76 9.50 -7.88 -8.40
N PHE A 77 9.25 -7.08 -7.36
CA PHE A 77 8.01 -6.33 -7.19
C PHE A 77 7.81 -5.26 -8.29
N ALA A 78 8.89 -4.58 -8.68
CA ALA A 78 8.88 -3.61 -9.77
C ALA A 78 8.64 -4.25 -11.14
N GLN A 79 9.17 -5.45 -11.37
CA GLN A 79 9.07 -6.18 -12.64
C GLN A 79 7.76 -6.96 -12.81
N GLN A 80 7.06 -7.27 -11.73
CA GLN A 80 5.78 -7.97 -11.82
C GLN A 80 4.77 -7.10 -12.60
N PRO A 81 4.18 -7.62 -13.70
CA PRO A 81 3.27 -6.86 -14.55
C PRO A 81 1.92 -6.61 -13.89
N PHE A 82 1.21 -5.58 -14.36
CA PHE A 82 -0.20 -5.35 -14.03
C PHE A 82 -1.09 -5.91 -15.13
N ASP A 83 -2.18 -6.56 -14.74
CA ASP A 83 -3.28 -6.87 -15.66
C ASP A 83 -4.25 -5.69 -15.67
N LEU A 84 -4.22 -4.92 -16.76
CA LEU A 84 -5.06 -3.73 -16.93
C LEU A 84 -6.56 -4.06 -16.96
N THR A 85 -6.94 -5.32 -17.21
CA THR A 85 -8.33 -5.70 -17.42
C THR A 85 -9.09 -6.06 -16.14
N GLN A 86 -8.40 -6.42 -15.05
CA GLN A 86 -9.04 -6.94 -13.82
C GLN A 86 -8.47 -6.41 -12.50
N SER A 87 -7.24 -5.88 -12.48
CA SER A 87 -6.53 -5.63 -11.23
C SER A 87 -6.60 -4.17 -10.76
N LEU A 88 -6.46 -3.97 -9.44
CA LEU A 88 -6.02 -2.69 -8.90
C LEU A 88 -4.69 -2.33 -9.55
N LEU A 89 -4.62 -1.14 -10.13
CA LEU A 89 -3.40 -0.61 -10.73
C LEU A 89 -2.45 0.00 -9.69
N LEU A 90 -2.59 -0.48 -8.44
CA LEU A 90 -1.75 -0.22 -7.28
C LEU A 90 -1.45 -1.56 -6.60
N ARG A 91 -0.19 -1.79 -6.26
CA ARG A 91 0.26 -2.89 -5.40
C ARG A 91 1.10 -2.34 -4.27
N VAL A 92 1.01 -3.01 -3.12
CA VAL A 92 1.76 -2.67 -1.91
C VAL A 92 2.26 -3.92 -1.20
N THR A 93 3.50 -3.86 -0.70
CA THR A 93 4.09 -4.91 0.13
C THR A 93 4.88 -4.25 1.25
N LEU A 94 4.62 -4.66 2.49
CA LEU A 94 5.39 -4.26 3.66
C LEU A 94 6.44 -5.33 3.98
N LEU A 95 7.71 -4.97 3.86
CA LEU A 95 8.83 -5.76 4.35
C LEU A 95 9.13 -5.35 5.79
N GLN A 96 9.09 -6.29 6.73
CA GLN A 96 9.40 -6.06 8.14
C GLN A 96 10.82 -6.54 8.44
N LEU A 97 11.73 -5.61 8.76
CA LEU A 97 13.15 -5.86 9.00
C LEU A 97 13.45 -5.98 10.50
N GLY A 98 12.63 -5.34 11.33
CA GLY A 98 12.68 -5.37 12.80
C GLY A 98 11.39 -4.81 13.42
N GLU A 99 11.35 -4.70 14.74
CA GLU A 99 10.21 -4.11 15.46
C GLU A 99 9.96 -2.64 15.08
N GLU A 100 11.03 -1.92 14.72
CA GLU A 100 11.00 -0.48 14.40
C GLU A 100 11.59 -0.16 13.03
N SER A 101 11.73 -1.16 12.15
CA SER A 101 12.34 -0.98 10.83
C SER A 101 11.55 -1.75 9.77
N HIS A 102 11.03 -1.01 8.79
CA HIS A 102 10.20 -1.55 7.73
C HIS A 102 10.51 -0.85 6.39
N VAL A 103 10.22 -1.55 5.29
CA VAL A 103 10.24 -0.99 3.94
C VAL A 103 8.88 -1.24 3.29
N LEU A 104 8.18 -0.16 2.97
CA LEU A 104 6.93 -0.23 2.21
C LEU A 104 7.25 -0.09 0.71
N LEU A 105 7.05 -1.18 -0.03
CA LEU A 105 7.09 -1.18 -1.48
C LEU A 105 5.73 -0.76 -2.03
N VAL A 106 5.71 0.21 -2.94
CA VAL A 106 4.51 0.72 -3.61
C VAL A 106 4.77 0.71 -5.11
N ASN A 107 3.83 0.19 -5.90
CA ASN A 107 3.91 0.29 -7.35
C ASN A 107 2.54 0.68 -7.91
N MET A 108 2.49 1.80 -8.63
CA MET A 108 1.29 2.28 -9.32
C MET A 108 1.52 2.21 -10.84
N HIS A 109 0.53 1.76 -11.61
CA HIS A 109 0.65 1.75 -13.06
C HIS A 109 0.60 3.18 -13.61
N HIS A 110 1.54 3.55 -14.49
CA HIS A 110 1.64 4.91 -15.05
C HIS A 110 0.39 5.40 -15.78
N ILE A 111 -0.44 4.49 -16.29
CA ILE A 111 -1.70 4.82 -16.96
C ILE A 111 -2.71 5.52 -16.02
N VAL A 112 -2.56 5.35 -14.70
CA VAL A 112 -3.41 5.97 -13.66
C VAL A 112 -2.60 6.84 -12.69
N SER A 113 -1.30 7.06 -12.95
CA SER A 113 -0.42 7.77 -12.02
C SER A 113 0.76 8.46 -12.72
N ASP A 114 1.12 9.63 -12.21
CA ASP A 114 2.35 10.36 -12.54
C ASP A 114 3.15 10.70 -11.27
N GLY A 115 4.29 11.39 -11.43
CA GLY A 115 5.14 11.80 -10.31
C GLY A 115 4.45 12.74 -9.31
N TRP A 116 3.51 13.57 -9.77
CA TRP A 116 2.74 14.46 -8.89
C TRP A 116 1.76 13.68 -8.03
N SER A 117 1.03 12.75 -8.64
CA SER A 117 0.08 11.86 -7.96
C SER A 117 0.76 11.01 -6.88
N MET A 118 2.03 10.60 -7.09
CA MET A 118 2.81 9.91 -6.06
C MET A 118 3.05 10.80 -4.83
N GLY A 119 3.36 12.08 -5.04
CA GLY A 119 3.48 13.04 -3.94
C GLY A 119 2.17 13.24 -3.17
N ILE A 120 1.03 13.25 -3.86
CA ILE A 120 -0.30 13.28 -3.22
C ILE A 120 -0.52 12.01 -2.41
N PHE A 121 -0.27 10.84 -3.00
CA PHE A 121 -0.43 9.53 -2.37
C PHE A 121 0.32 9.45 -1.04
N ILE A 122 1.61 9.84 -1.02
CA ILE A 122 2.42 9.80 0.20
C ILE A 122 1.88 10.75 1.28
N ARG A 123 1.47 11.97 0.92
CA ARG A 123 0.89 12.93 1.88
C ARG A 123 -0.43 12.41 2.47
N GLU A 124 -1.31 11.86 1.65
CA GLU A 124 -2.57 11.29 2.12
C GLU A 124 -2.33 10.07 3.00
N LEU A 125 -1.37 9.22 2.64
CA LEU A 125 -1.02 8.04 3.42
C LEU A 125 -0.58 8.43 4.84
N SER A 126 0.28 9.43 4.98
CA SER A 126 0.69 9.95 6.29
C SER A 126 -0.51 10.48 7.09
N ALA A 127 -1.34 11.34 6.51
CA ALA A 127 -2.47 11.95 7.20
C ALA A 127 -3.53 10.92 7.64
N LEU A 128 -3.86 9.97 6.75
CA LEU A 128 -4.83 8.90 7.04
C LEU A 128 -4.28 7.90 8.05
N TYR A 129 -2.99 7.56 7.96
CA TYR A 129 -2.34 6.69 8.94
C TYR A 129 -2.45 7.28 10.35
N GLU A 130 -2.13 8.57 10.52
CA GLU A 130 -2.27 9.25 11.81
C GLU A 130 -3.73 9.21 12.31
N ALA A 131 -4.69 9.53 11.44
CA ALA A 131 -6.11 9.50 11.80
C ALA A 131 -6.58 8.10 12.27
N PHE A 132 -6.19 7.05 11.55
CA PHE A 132 -6.55 5.67 11.91
C PHE A 132 -5.81 5.16 13.14
N PHE A 133 -4.55 5.57 13.32
CA PHE A 133 -3.77 5.26 14.50
C PHE A 133 -4.45 5.81 15.76
N TRP A 134 -4.83 7.10 15.74
CA TRP A 134 -5.51 7.73 16.87
C TRP A 134 -6.91 7.18 17.11
N ARG A 135 -7.67 6.88 16.04
CA ARG A 135 -8.99 6.24 16.16
C ARG A 135 -8.92 4.89 16.87
N LYS A 136 -7.86 4.11 16.62
CA LYS A 136 -7.65 2.83 17.30
C LYS A 136 -7.32 3.00 18.78
N LEU A 137 -6.49 4.00 19.12
CA LEU A 137 -6.16 4.29 20.51
C LEU A 137 -7.42 4.70 21.29
N SER A 138 -8.26 5.58 20.74
CA SER A 138 -9.50 6.00 21.40
C SER A 138 -10.54 4.88 21.54
N SER A 139 -10.58 3.92 20.62
CA SER A 139 -11.45 2.73 20.75
C SER A 139 -10.97 1.71 21.79
N THR A 140 -9.68 1.72 22.15
CA THR A 140 -9.11 0.77 23.12
C THR A 140 -9.28 1.26 24.57
N THR A 141 -9.38 2.58 24.79
CA THR A 141 -9.49 3.17 26.14
C THR A 141 -10.89 3.03 26.77
N ILE A 142 -11.92 2.62 26.01
CA ILE A 142 -13.31 2.60 26.51
C ILE A 142 -13.69 1.24 27.15
N THR A 143 -12.89 0.19 27.00
CA THR A 143 -13.22 -1.15 27.51
C THR A 143 -12.78 -1.46 28.95
N ASP A 144 -12.00 -0.60 29.63
CA ASP A 144 -11.45 -0.90 30.98
C ASP A 144 -12.09 -0.08 32.12
N THR A 145 -13.37 0.29 32.05
CA THR A 145 -14.03 1.00 33.18
C THR A 145 -15.43 0.50 33.56
N ILE A 146 -15.91 -0.62 33.01
CA ILE A 146 -17.16 -1.21 33.52
C ILE A 146 -17.08 -2.75 33.53
N CYS A 147 -16.52 -3.31 34.60
CA CYS A 147 -17.18 -4.28 35.48
C CYS A 147 -16.24 -4.67 36.65
#